data_AF-A0A2K3MPN0-F1
#
_entry.id   AF-A0A2K3MPN0-F1
#
_cell.length_a   1.000
_cell.length_b   1.000
_cell.length_c   1.000
_cell.angle_alpha   90.00
_cell.angle_beta   90.00
_cell.angle_gamma   90.00
#
_symmetry.space_group_name_H-M   'P 1'
#
loop_
_entity.id
_entity.type
_entity.pdbx_description
1 polymer ?
#
loop_
_entity_poly.entity_id
_entity_poly.type
_entity_poly.pdbx_seq_one_letter_code
_entity_poly.pdbx_strand_id
1 'polypeptide(L)'
;MVKFKEGGFLPLVSAIIFTMIMGIWFYAQRERYMFELNNKVSSESVIKLVNDLNTNRIQGIGVLYSELVQGIPPIFAHFIANIPTIHSVVVFVSLKGIPISNVALEERFLFRYVEPRECKMFRCIVRHGYNDVIGDSMEFESQLVQYLKEFIIQESNYISQHETTMSSGVVEGIENEMKSIGKALEKGVVYMLGETEIVAYPKSSILHKIIVDTYNFLRRNFQQRDELMAIPRKRLLKVGMTYEI
;
A
#
# COMPACT_ATOMS: atom_id res chain seq x y z
N MET A 1 -40.70 38.20 -5.91
CA MET A 1 -41.01 36.76 -5.96
C MET A 1 -40.09 36.14 -7.01
N VAL A 2 -39.01 35.52 -6.53
CA VAL A 2 -38.09 34.56 -7.17
C VAL A 2 -37.97 34.58 -8.72
N LYS A 3 -36.82 35.06 -9.23
CA LYS A 3 -36.31 34.93 -10.63
C LYS A 3 -36.04 33.47 -11.07
N PHE A 4 -36.77 32.50 -10.54
CA PHE A 4 -36.62 31.09 -10.88
C PHE A 4 -37.23 30.76 -12.25
N LYS A 5 -38.24 31.52 -12.70
CA LYS A 5 -38.84 31.35 -14.03
C LYS A 5 -37.96 31.89 -15.17
N GLU A 6 -36.97 32.73 -14.90
CA GLU A 6 -36.17 33.45 -15.91
C GLU A 6 -34.77 32.86 -16.16
N GLY A 7 -34.44 31.68 -15.62
CA GLY A 7 -33.16 31.00 -15.92
C GLY A 7 -32.18 30.84 -14.76
N GLY A 8 -32.59 31.11 -13.52
CA GLY A 8 -31.76 30.88 -12.31
C GLY A 8 -31.54 29.41 -11.93
N PHE A 9 -31.94 28.44 -12.76
CA PHE A 9 -31.81 27.01 -12.47
C PHE A 9 -30.43 26.44 -12.80
N LEU A 10 -29.64 27.12 -13.65
CA LEU A 10 -28.34 26.62 -14.10
C LEU A 10 -27.37 26.31 -12.94
N PRO A 11 -27.19 27.19 -11.93
CA PRO A 11 -26.32 26.88 -10.79
C PRO A 11 -26.84 25.70 -9.97
N LEU A 12 -28.17 25.59 -9.81
CA LEU A 12 -28.79 24.50 -9.05
C LEU A 12 -28.60 23.15 -9.73
N VAL A 13 -28.79 23.09 -11.05
CA VAL A 13 -28.51 21.89 -11.86
C VAL A 13 -27.03 21.52 -11.78
N SER A 14 -26.12 22.49 -11.90
CA SER A 14 -24.68 22.21 -11.78
C SER A 14 -24.30 21.70 -10.39
N ALA A 15 -24.87 22.26 -9.32
CA ALA A 15 -24.62 21.82 -7.95
C ALA A 15 -25.07 20.37 -7.76
N ILE A 16 -26.27 20.01 -8.23
CA ILE A 16 -26.78 18.63 -8.19
C ILE A 16 -25.84 17.67 -8.92
N ILE A 17 -25.34 18.04 -10.10
CA ILE A 17 -24.41 17.22 -10.87
C ILE A 17 -23.10 16.99 -10.10
N PHE A 18 -22.48 18.06 -9.58
CA PHE A 18 -21.25 17.92 -8.78
C PHE A 18 -21.47 17.11 -7.51
N THR A 19 -22.59 17.30 -6.82
CA THR A 19 -22.96 16.50 -5.65
C THR A 19 -23.14 15.03 -6.01
N MET A 20 -23.76 14.71 -7.15
CA MET A 20 -23.90 13.32 -7.62
C MET A 20 -22.54 12.69 -7.95
N ILE A 21 -21.67 13.42 -8.66
CA ILE A 21 -20.31 12.94 -8.99
C ILE A 21 -19.50 12.66 -7.72
N MET A 22 -19.48 13.62 -6.78
CA MET A 22 -18.77 13.46 -5.50
C MET A 22 -19.41 12.38 -4.62
N GLY A 23 -20.73 12.25 -4.64
CA GLY A 23 -21.46 11.20 -3.94
C GLY A 23 -21.10 9.81 -4.45
N ILE A 24 -21.08 9.62 -5.78
CA ILE A 24 -20.65 8.38 -6.42
C ILE A 24 -19.19 8.08 -6.09
N TRP A 25 -18.31 9.09 -6.21
CA TRP A 25 -16.89 8.95 -5.87
C TRP A 25 -16.69 8.50 -4.43
N PHE A 26 -17.30 9.20 -3.48
CA PHE A 26 -17.18 8.91 -2.05
C PHE A 26 -17.74 7.53 -1.72
N TYR A 27 -18.92 7.18 -2.25
CA TYR A 27 -19.55 5.89 -2.04
C TYR A 27 -18.67 4.74 -2.53
N ALA A 28 -18.28 4.75 -3.82
CA ALA A 28 -17.51 3.66 -4.40
C ALA A 28 -16.07 3.57 -3.83
N GLN A 29 -15.44 4.71 -3.54
CA GLN A 29 -14.15 4.73 -2.85
C GLN A 29 -14.23 4.09 -1.46
N ARG A 30 -15.31 4.37 -0.72
CA ARG A 30 -15.56 3.78 0.60
C ARG A 30 -15.84 2.29 0.51
N GLU A 31 -16.70 1.85 -0.41
CA GLU A 31 -17.00 0.42 -0.60
C GLU A 31 -15.75 -0.37 -0.99
N ARG A 32 -14.91 0.16 -1.90
CA ARG A 32 -13.62 -0.44 -2.25
C ARG A 32 -12.73 -0.64 -1.04
N TYR A 33 -12.61 0.39 -0.21
CA TYR A 33 -11.79 0.34 1.01
C TYR A 33 -12.33 -0.69 2.00
N MET A 34 -13.66 -0.74 2.19
CA MET A 34 -14.30 -1.74 3.04
C MET A 34 -14.11 -3.16 2.50
N PHE A 35 -14.19 -3.35 1.19
CA PHE A 35 -13.90 -4.64 0.55
C PHE A 35 -12.47 -5.08 0.81
N GLU A 36 -11.49 -4.19 0.68
CA GLU A 36 -10.08 -4.51 0.93
C GLU A 36 -9.81 -4.83 2.41
N LEU A 37 -10.47 -4.12 3.33
CA LEU A 37 -10.41 -4.42 4.76
C LEU A 37 -11.03 -5.77 5.12
N ASN A 38 -12.19 -6.08 4.55
CA ASN A 38 -12.92 -7.31 4.83
C ASN A 38 -12.24 -8.54 4.20
N ASN A 39 -11.59 -8.36 3.04
CA ASN A 39 -10.84 -9.40 2.34
C ASN A 39 -9.33 -9.33 2.58
N LYS A 40 -8.90 -8.69 3.69
CA LYS A 40 -7.48 -8.69 4.07
C LYS A 40 -7.01 -10.13 4.31
N VAL A 41 -5.80 -10.42 3.88
CA VAL A 41 -5.24 -11.76 3.98
C VAL A 41 -4.50 -11.89 5.30
N SER A 42 -4.73 -13.00 6.00
CA SER A 42 -3.97 -13.34 7.21
C SER A 42 -2.55 -13.76 6.83
N SER A 43 -1.61 -13.48 7.71
CA SER A 43 -0.23 -13.92 7.60
C SER A 43 -0.11 -15.42 7.34
N GLU A 44 -0.86 -16.24 8.09
CA GLU A 44 -0.87 -17.70 7.94
C GLU A 44 -1.27 -18.16 6.54
N SER A 45 -2.24 -17.49 5.92
CA SER A 45 -2.69 -17.84 4.57
C SER A 45 -1.60 -17.54 3.54
N VAL A 46 -0.86 -16.45 3.71
CA VAL A 46 0.26 -16.10 2.83
C VAL A 46 1.41 -17.08 2.99
N ILE A 47 1.74 -17.50 4.22
CA ILE A 47 2.80 -18.51 4.45
C ILE A 47 2.45 -19.83 3.78
N LYS A 48 1.20 -20.30 3.95
CA LYS A 48 0.72 -21.51 3.29
C LYS A 48 0.84 -21.38 1.78
N LEU A 49 0.36 -20.26 1.22
CA LEU A 49 0.49 -19.98 -0.21
C LEU A 49 1.95 -19.98 -0.70
N VAL A 50 2.85 -19.35 0.06
CA VAL A 50 4.28 -19.29 -0.28
C VAL A 50 4.92 -20.69 -0.28
N ASN A 51 4.59 -21.50 0.72
CA ASN A 51 5.10 -22.87 0.88
C ASN A 51 4.51 -23.84 -0.15
N ASP A 52 3.19 -23.79 -0.37
CA ASP A 52 2.47 -24.68 -1.27
C ASP A 52 2.89 -24.47 -2.73
N LEU A 53 3.17 -23.23 -3.12
CA LEU A 53 3.60 -22.88 -4.47
C LEU A 53 5.11 -23.07 -4.72
N ASN A 54 5.88 -23.52 -3.72
CA ASN A 54 7.36 -23.56 -3.75
C ASN A 54 7.95 -22.23 -4.27
N THR A 55 7.45 -21.12 -3.72
CA THR A 55 7.71 -19.78 -4.23
C THR A 55 9.20 -19.46 -4.16
N ASN A 56 9.79 -19.07 -5.29
CA ASN A 56 11.20 -18.69 -5.33
C ASN A 56 11.41 -17.29 -4.73
N ARG A 57 12.33 -17.17 -3.77
CA ARG A 57 12.78 -15.86 -3.26
C ARG A 57 13.93 -15.32 -4.10
N ILE A 58 13.68 -14.26 -4.85
CA ILE A 58 14.73 -13.55 -5.60
C ILE A 58 15.41 -12.49 -4.73
N GLN A 59 16.69 -12.24 -4.97
CA GLN A 59 17.42 -11.21 -4.24
C GLN A 59 16.94 -9.82 -4.69
N GLY A 60 16.66 -8.95 -3.73
CA GLY A 60 16.10 -7.61 -3.98
C GLY A 60 15.08 -7.21 -2.92
N ILE A 61 14.65 -5.95 -2.98
CA ILE A 61 13.58 -5.41 -2.13
C ILE A 61 12.34 -5.18 -2.98
N GLY A 62 11.22 -5.79 -2.59
CA GLY A 62 9.92 -5.57 -3.20
C GLY A 62 9.12 -4.59 -2.36
N VAL A 63 8.82 -3.40 -2.90
CA VAL A 63 7.98 -2.39 -2.22
C VAL A 63 6.56 -2.48 -2.78
N LEU A 64 5.58 -2.85 -1.97
CA LEU A 64 4.17 -2.87 -2.37
C LEU A 64 3.43 -1.67 -1.75
N TYR A 65 2.89 -0.79 -2.58
CA TYR A 65 2.02 0.29 -2.09
C TYR A 65 0.62 -0.21 -1.78
N SER A 66 0.11 0.10 -0.58
CA SER A 66 -1.26 -0.22 -0.20
C SER A 66 -1.86 0.81 0.77
N GLU A 67 -3.16 1.07 0.62
CA GLU A 67 -3.95 1.90 1.53
C GLU A 67 -4.32 1.15 2.85
N LEU A 68 -4.02 -0.15 2.93
CA LEU A 68 -4.37 -1.00 4.06
C LEU A 68 -3.42 -0.80 5.25
N VAL A 69 -3.97 -0.38 6.40
CA VAL A 69 -3.18 -0.11 7.62
C VAL A 69 -2.89 -1.40 8.42
N GLN A 70 -3.70 -2.45 8.25
CA GLN A 70 -3.59 -3.71 8.99
C GLN A 70 -3.84 -4.93 8.10
N GLY A 71 -3.04 -6.00 8.26
CA GLY A 71 -3.17 -7.22 7.46
C GLY A 71 -2.54 -7.11 6.07
N ILE A 72 -2.39 -8.25 5.38
CA ILE A 72 -1.72 -8.27 4.07
C ILE A 72 -2.75 -7.92 2.98
N PRO A 73 -2.45 -6.99 2.07
CA PRO A 73 -3.37 -6.62 0.99
C PRO A 73 -3.70 -7.83 0.11
N PRO A 74 -4.97 -8.05 -0.26
CA PRO A 74 -5.37 -9.21 -1.09
C PRO A 74 -4.67 -9.25 -2.45
N ILE A 75 -4.35 -8.08 -3.00
CA ILE A 75 -3.57 -7.96 -4.24
C ILE A 75 -2.22 -8.70 -4.18
N PHE A 76 -1.61 -8.79 -2.99
CA PHE A 76 -0.33 -9.50 -2.82
C PHE A 76 -0.50 -11.01 -2.92
N ALA A 77 -1.56 -11.56 -2.30
CA ALA A 77 -1.87 -12.98 -2.44
C ALA A 77 -2.25 -13.32 -3.88
N HIS A 78 -3.03 -12.45 -4.54
CA HIS A 78 -3.34 -12.57 -5.96
C HIS A 78 -2.07 -12.54 -6.83
N PHE A 79 -1.12 -11.66 -6.53
CA PHE A 79 0.16 -11.60 -7.23
C PHE A 79 0.95 -12.90 -7.09
N ILE A 80 1.12 -13.41 -5.87
CA ILE A 80 1.89 -14.65 -5.61
C ILE A 80 1.23 -15.86 -6.28
N ALA A 81 -0.09 -15.95 -6.26
CA ALA A 81 -0.83 -17.04 -6.89
C ALA A 81 -0.60 -17.11 -8.41
N ASN A 82 -0.43 -15.96 -9.07
CA ASN A 82 -0.18 -15.90 -10.51
C ASN A 82 1.32 -15.95 -10.86
N ILE A 83 2.18 -15.40 -10.00
CA ILE A 83 3.63 -15.34 -10.17
C ILE A 83 4.26 -15.83 -8.86
N PRO A 84 4.69 -17.12 -8.78
CA PRO A 84 5.24 -17.72 -7.57
C PRO A 84 6.70 -17.27 -7.36
N THR A 85 6.93 -15.96 -7.29
CA THR A 85 8.23 -15.35 -7.05
C THR A 85 8.05 -14.10 -6.19
N ILE A 86 8.78 -14.05 -5.07
CA ILE A 86 8.77 -12.92 -4.15
C ILE A 86 10.18 -12.40 -3.91
N HIS A 87 10.28 -11.13 -3.52
CA HIS A 87 11.55 -10.55 -3.15
C HIS A 87 12.03 -11.08 -1.79
N SER A 88 13.35 -11.11 -1.60
CA SER A 88 13.98 -11.55 -0.36
C SER A 88 13.52 -10.74 0.86
N VAL A 89 13.26 -9.45 0.65
CA VAL A 89 12.67 -8.51 1.61
C VAL A 89 11.47 -7.87 0.94
N VAL A 90 10.31 -7.89 1.60
CA VAL A 90 9.08 -7.25 1.10
C VAL A 90 8.65 -6.17 2.08
N VAL A 91 8.40 -4.96 1.57
CA VAL A 91 7.94 -3.83 2.39
C VAL A 91 6.59 -3.35 1.86
N PHE A 92 5.54 -3.51 2.66
CA PHE A 92 4.23 -2.94 2.43
C PHE A 92 4.25 -1.46 2.85
N VAL A 93 4.21 -0.54 1.89
CA VAL A 93 4.25 0.90 2.13
C VAL A 93 2.85 1.50 2.08
N SER A 94 2.46 2.18 3.15
CA SER A 94 1.21 2.93 3.23
C SER A 94 1.51 4.42 3.37
N LEU A 95 1.18 5.18 2.33
CA LEU A 95 1.33 6.64 2.34
C LEU A 95 0.14 7.27 3.08
N LYS A 96 0.41 8.09 4.10
CA LYS A 96 -0.60 8.74 4.91
C LYS A 96 -0.32 10.23 5.03
N GLY A 97 -1.16 11.04 4.38
CA GLY A 97 -1.19 12.48 4.58
C GLY A 97 -1.70 12.82 5.98
N ILE A 98 -0.95 13.66 6.71
CA ILE A 98 -1.36 14.20 8.01
C ILE A 98 -1.51 15.72 7.95
N PRO A 99 -2.43 16.32 8.74
CA PRO A 99 -2.79 17.75 8.61
C PRO A 99 -1.77 18.68 9.29
N ILE A 100 -0.48 18.48 9.01
CA ILE A 100 0.63 19.32 9.48
C ILE A 100 1.50 19.73 8.29
N SER A 101 2.30 20.80 8.43
CA SER A 101 3.13 21.30 7.32
C SER A 101 4.14 20.26 6.88
N ASN A 102 5.04 19.90 7.79
CA ASN A 102 6.13 18.96 7.54
C ASN A 102 6.20 17.97 8.70
N VAL A 103 6.42 16.69 8.40
CA VAL A 103 6.62 15.66 9.42
C VAL A 103 8.10 15.61 9.79
N ALA A 104 8.41 15.47 11.09
CA ALA A 104 9.77 15.20 11.53
C ALA A 104 10.28 13.88 10.91
N LEU A 105 11.56 13.82 10.55
CA LEU A 105 12.15 12.67 9.85
C LEU A 105 11.98 11.36 10.64
N GLU A 106 12.13 11.43 11.96
CA GLU A 106 11.95 10.32 12.91
C GLU A 106 10.51 9.80 13.00
N GLU A 107 9.49 10.63 12.72
CA GLU A 107 8.08 10.22 12.73
C GLU A 107 7.54 9.89 11.32
N ARG A 108 8.38 10.09 10.29
CA ARG A 108 8.01 9.94 8.88
C ARG A 108 7.84 8.48 8.48
N PHE A 109 8.74 7.61 8.95
CA PHE A 109 8.74 6.18 8.61
C PHE A 109 8.45 5.33 9.85
N LEU A 110 7.25 4.75 9.90
CA LEU A 110 6.86 3.87 11.00
C LEU A 110 6.86 2.42 10.54
N PHE A 111 7.84 1.67 11.01
CA PHE A 111 7.99 0.26 10.68
C PHE A 111 7.30 -0.67 11.67
N ARG A 112 6.87 -1.82 11.17
CA ARG A 112 6.38 -2.96 11.96
C ARG A 112 6.63 -4.25 11.19
N TYR A 113 6.88 -5.35 11.91
CA TYR A 113 6.89 -6.67 11.30
C TYR A 113 5.48 -7.06 10.81
N VAL A 114 5.42 -7.69 9.65
CA VAL A 114 4.27 -8.50 9.27
C VAL A 114 4.60 -9.92 9.72
N GLU A 115 3.85 -10.43 10.68
CA GLU A 115 4.13 -11.77 11.22
C GLU A 115 3.97 -12.84 10.13
N PRO A 116 4.72 -13.96 10.23
CA PRO A 116 5.79 -14.19 11.17
C PRO A 116 7.13 -13.64 10.64
N ARG A 117 8.07 -13.36 11.54
CA ARG A 117 9.28 -12.59 11.23
C ARG A 117 10.20 -13.28 10.23
N GLU A 118 10.17 -14.61 10.12
CA GLU A 118 11.03 -15.38 9.21
C GLU A 118 10.74 -15.05 7.74
N CYS A 119 9.54 -14.53 7.45
CA CYS A 119 9.17 -14.15 6.09
C CYS A 119 9.83 -12.86 5.60
N LYS A 120 10.55 -12.11 6.45
CA LYS A 120 11.21 -10.82 6.12
C LYS A 120 10.25 -9.84 5.42
N MET A 121 9.03 -9.80 5.93
CA MET A 121 7.98 -8.92 5.47
C MET A 121 7.78 -7.81 6.49
N PHE A 122 7.80 -6.58 6.01
CA PHE A 122 7.71 -5.38 6.83
C PHE A 122 6.55 -4.52 6.36
N ARG A 123 5.92 -3.82 7.29
CA ARG A 123 5.01 -2.73 7.00
C ARG A 123 5.70 -1.43 7.32
N CYS A 124 5.59 -0.46 6.42
CA CYS A 124 6.06 0.89 6.63
C CYS A 124 4.90 1.86 6.39
N ILE A 125 4.54 2.64 7.41
CA ILE A 125 3.62 3.76 7.23
C ILE A 125 4.47 5.00 7.02
N VAL A 126 4.35 5.60 5.83
CA VAL A 126 5.06 6.81 5.46
C VAL A 126 4.10 7.98 5.66
N ARG A 127 4.34 8.77 6.71
CA ARG A 127 3.57 9.98 7.01
C ARG A 127 4.15 11.16 6.27
N HIS A 128 3.30 11.98 5.65
CA HIS A 128 3.74 13.21 5.02
C HIS A 128 2.79 14.36 5.35
N GLY A 129 3.35 15.55 5.52
CA GLY A 129 2.61 16.80 5.64
C GLY A 129 2.18 17.33 4.29
N TYR A 130 1.49 18.47 4.29
CA TYR A 130 1.01 19.10 3.06
C TYR A 130 2.11 19.83 2.27
N ASN A 131 3.21 20.23 2.92
CA ASN A 131 4.38 20.85 2.30
C ASN A 131 5.56 19.88 2.15
N ASP A 132 5.41 18.63 2.59
CA ASP A 132 6.46 17.64 2.45
C ASP A 132 6.59 17.20 0.99
N VAL A 133 7.75 17.49 0.40
CA VAL A 133 8.13 16.94 -0.89
C VAL A 133 8.62 15.52 -0.64
N ILE A 134 8.05 14.54 -1.33
CA ILE A 134 8.61 13.20 -1.38
C ILE A 134 9.76 13.29 -2.39
N GLY A 135 11.00 13.17 -1.88
CA GLY A 135 12.22 13.33 -2.67
C GLY A 135 12.33 12.34 -3.82
N ASP A 136 13.45 12.36 -4.54
CA ASP A 136 13.67 11.41 -5.65
C ASP A 136 13.59 9.95 -5.15
N SER A 137 13.24 9.05 -6.05
CA SER A 137 13.21 7.60 -5.84
C SER A 137 14.45 7.07 -5.11
N MET A 138 15.66 7.53 -5.46
CA MET A 138 16.88 7.10 -4.79
C MET A 138 16.97 7.58 -3.34
N GLU A 139 16.54 8.81 -3.06
CA GLU A 139 16.53 9.36 -1.71
C GLU A 139 15.51 8.61 -0.84
N PHE A 140 14.31 8.36 -1.39
CA PHE A 140 13.30 7.54 -0.73
C PHE A 140 13.81 6.12 -0.45
N GLU A 141 14.45 5.46 -1.41
CA GLU A 141 15.04 4.11 -1.24
C GLU A 141 16.07 4.10 -0.11
N SER A 142 16.97 5.11 -0.08
CA SER A 142 17.99 5.23 0.96
C SER A 142 17.39 5.45 2.34
N GLN A 143 16.42 6.36 2.47
CA GLN A 143 15.71 6.62 3.73
C GLN A 143 14.96 5.37 4.20
N LEU A 144 14.21 4.71 3.30
CA LEU A 144 13.45 3.50 3.62
C LEU A 144 14.35 2.42 4.21
N VAL A 145 15.51 2.17 3.60
CA VAL A 145 16.46 1.16 4.09
C VAL A 145 17.14 1.57 5.38
N GLN A 146 17.49 2.85 5.54
CA GLN A 146 18.06 3.36 6.78
C GLN A 146 17.11 3.13 7.96
N TYR A 147 15.86 3.60 7.84
CA TYR A 147 14.85 3.43 8.90
C TYR A 147 14.46 1.97 9.13
N LEU A 148 14.48 1.13 8.08
CA LEU A 148 14.28 -0.31 8.23
C LEU A 148 15.39 -0.95 9.09
N LYS A 149 16.66 -0.57 8.85
CA LYS A 149 17.80 -1.06 9.65
C LYS A 149 17.70 -0.61 11.10
N GLU A 150 17.39 0.67 11.33
CA GLU A 150 17.19 1.22 12.67
C GLU A 150 16.06 0.50 13.41
N PHE A 151 14.94 0.24 12.75
CA PHE A 151 13.82 -0.53 13.30
C PHE A 151 14.23 -1.94 13.74
N ILE A 152 14.97 -2.67 12.90
CA ILE A 152 15.41 -4.04 13.22
C ILE A 152 16.31 -4.04 14.45
N ILE A 153 17.25 -3.10 14.54
CA ILE A 153 18.13 -2.94 15.71
C ILE A 153 17.29 -2.64 16.95
N GLN A 154 16.37 -1.69 16.88
CA GLN A 154 15.53 -1.31 18.02
C GLN A 154 14.66 -2.46 18.51
N GLU A 155 13.97 -3.16 17.61
CA GLU A 155 13.13 -4.29 17.96
C GLU A 155 13.97 -5.42 18.58
N SER A 156 15.16 -5.68 18.04
CA SER A 156 16.05 -6.71 18.55
C SER A 156 16.56 -6.41 19.97
N ASN A 157 16.88 -5.15 20.26
CA ASN A 157 17.28 -4.71 21.59
C ASN A 157 16.12 -4.83 22.59
N TYR A 158 14.90 -4.50 22.15
CA TYR A 158 13.71 -4.66 22.97
C TYR A 158 13.44 -6.13 23.36
N ILE A 159 13.59 -7.06 22.41
CA ILE A 159 13.46 -8.51 22.65
C ILE A 159 14.57 -9.00 23.60
N SER A 160 15.81 -8.57 23.36
CA SER A 160 16.98 -8.95 24.18
C SER A 160 16.87 -8.47 25.64
N GLN A 161 16.13 -7.38 25.88
CA GLN A 161 15.84 -6.90 27.24
C GLN A 161 14.71 -7.67 27.94
N HIS A 162 13.80 -8.31 27.18
CA HIS A 162 12.69 -9.08 27.74
C HIS A 162 13.00 -10.58 27.89
N GLU A 163 13.99 -11.12 27.18
CA GLU A 163 14.46 -12.51 27.32
C GLU A 163 15.82 -12.57 28.04
N THR A 164 15.83 -12.86 29.34
CA THR A 164 17.01 -12.89 30.24
C THR A 164 18.08 -13.96 29.89
N THR A 165 17.98 -14.67 28.78
CA THR A 165 18.97 -15.71 28.42
C THR A 165 19.71 -15.30 27.16
N MET A 166 20.88 -14.69 27.36
CA MET A 166 21.84 -14.40 26.30
C MET A 166 22.08 -15.65 25.44
N SER A 167 21.88 -15.52 24.13
CA SER A 167 22.60 -16.37 23.18
C SER A 167 23.30 -15.48 22.14
N SER A 168 24.57 -15.78 21.92
CA SER A 168 25.39 -15.20 20.84
C SER A 168 24.71 -15.31 19.47
N GLY A 169 23.77 -16.25 19.30
CA GLY A 169 23.03 -16.48 18.06
C GLY A 169 22.01 -15.39 17.70
N VAL A 170 21.47 -14.63 18.67
CA VAL A 170 20.53 -13.53 18.37
C VAL A 170 21.26 -12.35 17.72
N VAL A 171 22.41 -11.97 18.28
CA VAL A 171 23.27 -10.89 17.74
C VAL A 171 23.79 -11.25 16.35
N GLU A 172 24.25 -12.48 16.16
CA GLU A 172 24.72 -12.98 14.86
C GLU A 172 23.58 -13.07 13.83
N GLY A 173 22.36 -13.44 14.25
CA GLY A 173 21.17 -13.42 13.41
C GLY A 173 20.83 -12.03 12.85
N ILE A 174 20.97 -11.00 13.69
CA ILE A 174 20.70 -9.60 13.32
C ILE A 174 21.73 -9.08 12.34
N GLU A 175 23.02 -9.32 12.59
CA GLU A 175 24.08 -8.89 11.68
C GLU A 175 23.91 -9.54 10.29
N ASN A 176 23.51 -10.81 10.27
CA ASN A 176 23.16 -11.52 9.04
C ASN A 176 21.91 -10.95 8.35
N GLU A 177 20.89 -10.54 9.10
CA GLU A 177 19.70 -9.89 8.55
C GLU A 177 20.01 -8.51 7.97
N MET A 178 20.77 -7.68 8.69
CA MET A 178 21.24 -6.38 8.21
C MET A 178 22.09 -6.51 6.94
N LYS A 179 22.98 -7.49 6.90
CA LYS A 179 23.79 -7.81 5.72
C LYS A 179 22.92 -8.29 4.56
N SER A 180 21.86 -9.05 4.84
CA SER A 180 20.90 -9.50 3.83
C SER A 180 20.14 -8.32 3.23
N ILE A 181 19.70 -7.36 4.04
CA ILE A 181 19.00 -6.15 3.59
C ILE A 181 19.94 -5.27 2.76
N GLY A 182 21.20 -5.10 3.19
CA GLY A 182 22.22 -4.40 2.42
C GLY A 182 22.42 -5.03 1.04
N LYS A 183 22.62 -6.35 0.97
CA LYS A 183 22.73 -7.09 -0.30
C LYS A 183 21.47 -6.99 -1.15
N ALA A 184 20.29 -7.01 -0.53
CA ALA A 184 19.02 -6.86 -1.24
C ALA A 184 18.90 -5.47 -1.88
N LEU A 185 19.33 -4.41 -1.19
CA LEU A 185 19.36 -3.06 -1.75
C LEU A 185 20.33 -2.96 -2.95
N GLU A 186 21.51 -3.57 -2.88
CA GLU A 186 22.48 -3.59 -3.99
C GLU A 186 21.92 -4.25 -5.26
N LYS A 187 21.02 -5.24 -5.11
CA LYS A 187 20.32 -5.88 -6.23
C LYS A 187 19.18 -5.05 -6.80
N GLY A 188 18.76 -4.00 -6.08
CA GLY A 188 17.76 -3.03 -6.50
C GLY A 188 16.40 -3.21 -5.83
N VAL A 189 15.62 -2.15 -5.95
CA VAL A 189 14.24 -2.06 -5.44
C VAL A 189 13.27 -2.15 -6.61
N VAL A 190 12.27 -3.03 -6.50
CA VAL A 190 11.14 -3.15 -7.43
C VAL A 190 9.90 -2.67 -6.74
N TYR A 191 9.14 -1.81 -7.42
CA TYR A 191 7.92 -1.23 -6.91
C TYR A 191 6.71 -1.95 -7.48
N MET A 192 5.78 -2.33 -6.62
CA MET A 192 4.54 -2.97 -6.98
C MET A 192 3.38 -2.03 -6.59
N LEU A 193 2.52 -1.75 -7.56
CA LEU A 193 1.32 -0.94 -7.37
C LEU A 193 0.10 -1.74 -7.77
N GLY A 194 -0.86 -1.86 -6.86
CA GLY A 194 -2.14 -2.51 -7.13
C GLY A 194 -3.10 -1.59 -7.89
N GLU A 195 -3.53 -2.01 -9.06
CA GLU A 195 -4.62 -1.39 -9.82
C GLU A 195 -5.90 -2.20 -9.62
N THR A 196 -6.75 -1.73 -8.72
CA THR A 196 -8.01 -2.41 -8.38
C THR A 196 -9.15 -1.86 -9.23
N GLU A 197 -9.79 -2.70 -10.04
CA GLU A 197 -11.01 -2.32 -10.77
C GLU A 197 -12.23 -2.82 -10.01
N ILE A 198 -13.28 -2.00 -9.90
CA ILE A 198 -14.52 -2.41 -9.23
C ILE A 198 -15.49 -2.87 -10.30
N VAL A 199 -16.09 -4.04 -10.13
CA VAL A 199 -17.13 -4.57 -11.01
C VAL A 199 -18.37 -4.85 -10.18
N ALA A 200 -19.53 -4.44 -10.67
CA ALA A 200 -20.80 -4.73 -10.02
C ALA A 200 -21.15 -6.21 -10.15
N TYR A 201 -21.69 -6.84 -9.10
CA TYR A 201 -22.20 -8.22 -9.21
C TYR A 201 -23.18 -8.39 -10.39
N PRO A 202 -23.19 -9.55 -11.09
CA PRO A 202 -24.05 -9.76 -12.25
C PRO A 202 -25.55 -9.52 -11.98
N LYS A 203 -25.98 -9.83 -10.75
CA LYS A 203 -27.36 -9.69 -10.25
C LYS A 203 -27.70 -8.30 -9.68
N SER A 204 -26.74 -7.35 -9.67
CA SER A 204 -26.97 -6.00 -9.16
C SER A 204 -27.95 -5.20 -10.02
N SER A 205 -28.63 -4.24 -9.40
CA SER A 205 -29.57 -3.35 -10.09
C SER A 205 -28.86 -2.50 -11.15
N ILE A 206 -29.59 -2.08 -12.19
CA ILE A 206 -29.06 -1.25 -13.27
C ILE A 206 -28.48 0.06 -12.73
N LEU A 207 -29.14 0.66 -11.72
CA LEU A 207 -28.64 1.87 -11.06
C LEU A 207 -27.28 1.63 -10.40
N HIS A 208 -27.10 0.50 -9.70
CA HIS A 208 -25.82 0.17 -9.07
C HIS A 208 -24.72 -0.03 -10.11
N LYS A 209 -25.02 -0.70 -11.24
CA LYS A 209 -24.07 -0.85 -12.36
C LYS A 209 -23.64 0.51 -12.92
N ILE A 210 -24.58 1.44 -13.13
CA ILE A 210 -24.29 2.82 -13.58
C ILE A 210 -23.38 3.55 -12.59
N ILE A 211 -23.61 3.39 -11.28
CA ILE A 211 -22.78 4.00 -10.23
C ILE A 211 -21.34 3.48 -10.32
N VAL A 212 -21.14 2.16 -10.43
CA VAL A 212 -19.81 1.53 -10.55
C VAL A 212 -19.10 1.96 -11.84
N ASP A 213 -19.80 1.96 -12.97
CA ASP A 213 -19.23 2.37 -14.26
C ASP A 213 -18.83 3.86 -14.26
N THR A 214 -19.67 4.72 -13.67
CA THR A 214 -19.38 6.14 -13.52
C THR A 214 -18.15 6.34 -12.63
N TYR A 215 -18.05 5.62 -11.51
CA TYR A 215 -16.87 5.66 -10.66
C TYR A 215 -15.60 5.23 -11.39
N ASN A 216 -15.64 4.12 -12.14
CA ASN A 216 -14.49 3.64 -12.92
C ASN A 216 -14.07 4.66 -13.99
N PHE A 217 -15.03 5.27 -14.68
CA PHE A 217 -14.76 6.35 -15.63
C PHE A 217 -14.10 7.56 -14.95
N LEU A 218 -14.67 8.05 -13.85
CA LEU A 218 -14.11 9.16 -13.08
C LEU A 218 -12.68 8.84 -12.62
N ARG A 219 -12.48 7.65 -12.06
CA ARG A 219 -11.17 7.20 -11.60
C ARG A 219 -10.16 7.17 -12.74
N ARG A 220 -10.50 6.61 -13.91
CA ARG A 220 -9.60 6.59 -15.07
C ARG A 220 -9.21 7.97 -15.58
N ASN A 221 -10.12 8.96 -15.47
CA ASN A 221 -9.87 10.33 -15.93
C ASN A 221 -9.14 11.22 -14.90
N PHE A 222 -9.40 11.02 -13.60
CA PHE A 222 -8.87 11.89 -12.53
C PHE A 222 -7.69 11.30 -11.75
N GLN A 223 -7.35 10.03 -11.93
CA GLN A 223 -6.31 9.37 -11.14
C GLN A 223 -4.91 9.66 -11.69
N GLN A 224 -4.41 10.87 -11.43
CA GLN A 224 -3.01 11.27 -11.60
C GLN A 224 -2.16 10.85 -10.38
N ARG A 225 -2.43 9.67 -9.80
CA ARG A 225 -1.86 9.20 -8.52
C ARG A 225 -0.38 8.85 -8.57
N ASP A 226 0.18 8.69 -9.77
CA ASP A 226 1.57 8.25 -9.94
C ASP A 226 2.59 9.36 -9.58
N GLU A 227 2.17 10.62 -9.45
CA GLU A 227 3.08 11.76 -9.22
C GLU A 227 3.43 12.00 -7.75
N LEU A 228 2.64 11.48 -6.81
CA LEU A 228 2.88 11.65 -5.37
C LEU A 228 3.76 10.56 -4.76
N MET A 229 4.02 9.49 -5.49
CA MET A 229 4.84 8.39 -5.02
C MET A 229 6.18 8.51 -5.73
N ALA A 230 7.30 8.56 -5.02
CA ALA A 230 8.66 8.59 -5.58
C ALA A 230 9.02 7.27 -6.30
N ILE A 231 8.21 6.89 -7.29
CA ILE A 231 8.23 5.61 -7.98
C ILE A 231 8.92 5.82 -9.32
N PRO A 232 10.08 5.19 -9.53
CA PRO A 232 10.73 5.18 -10.83
C PRO A 232 9.90 4.32 -11.80
N ARG A 233 9.38 4.93 -12.88
CA ARG A 233 8.53 4.24 -13.88
C ARG A 233 9.16 2.98 -14.48
N LYS A 234 10.49 2.91 -14.57
CA LYS A 234 11.23 1.77 -15.16
C LYS A 234 11.24 0.51 -14.26
N ARG A 235 10.97 0.65 -12.96
CA ARG A 235 10.98 -0.44 -11.97
C ARG A 235 9.62 -0.66 -11.32
N LEU A 236 8.56 -0.20 -11.99
CA LEU A 236 7.18 -0.29 -11.52
C LEU A 236 6.48 -1.48 -12.18
N LEU A 237 5.99 -2.40 -11.34
CA LEU A 237 5.09 -3.47 -11.70
C LEU A 237 3.67 -3.09 -11.28
N LYS A 238 2.78 -2.94 -12.26
CA LYS A 238 1.35 -2.72 -12.01
C LYS A 238 0.64 -4.06 -11.99
N VAL A 239 -0.04 -4.38 -10.89
CA VAL A 239 -0.79 -5.62 -10.72
C VAL A 239 -2.28 -5.29 -10.70
N GLY A 240 -3.00 -5.79 -11.70
CA GLY A 240 -4.45 -5.64 -11.79
C GLY A 240 -5.20 -6.66 -10.93
N MET A 241 -6.27 -6.24 -10.27
CA MET A 241 -7.24 -7.14 -9.63
C MET A 241 -8.64 -6.56 -9.67
N THR A 242 -9.62 -7.42 -9.91
CA THR A 242 -11.03 -7.02 -9.94
C THR A 242 -11.68 -7.30 -8.59
N TYR A 243 -12.39 -6.31 -8.06
CA TYR A 243 -13.23 -6.44 -6.88
C TYR A 243 -14.69 -6.48 -7.31
N GLU A 244 -15.37 -7.57 -7.00
CA GLU A 244 -16.82 -7.67 -7.21
C GLU A 244 -17.54 -7.09 -5.99
N ILE A 245 -18.26 -5.97 -6.19
CA ILE A 245 -18.96 -5.20 -5.16
C ILE A 245 -20.44 -5.03 -5.53
#